data_AF-A0A3M1LFY6-F1
#
_entry.id   AF-A0A3M1LFY6-F1
#
_cell.length_a   1.000
_cell.length_b   1.000
_cell.length_c   1.000
_cell.angle_alpha   90.00
_cell.angle_beta   90.00
_cell.angle_gamma   90.00
#
_symmetry.space_group_name_H-M   'P 1'
#
loop_
_entity.id
_entity.type
_entity.pdbx_description
1 polymer ?
#
loop_
_entity_poly.entity_id
_entity_poly.type
_entity_poly.pdbx_seq_one_letter_code
_entity_poly.pdbx_strand_id
1 'polypeptide(L)'
;ALNACSALIGSPLMTDFAVVSMSDLLVPWDIIVKRVKAAAEGDYVIVIYNPQSKKRVHQLRDTRDLLLKYRSKDTPVAIVKAAYRDKQEVVLTDLEHMLEYQDKLGMLSTVIIGNSSTFVYNGLMINPRGYKSKYQIVKEA
;
A
#
# COMPACT_ATOMS: atom_id res chain seq x y z
N ALA A 1 -6.74 -8.86 -8.41
CA ALA A 1 -5.73 -7.78 -8.58
C ALA A 1 -4.66 -7.84 -7.49
N LEU A 2 -5.02 -7.82 -6.20
CA LEU A 2 -4.05 -7.79 -5.09
C LEU A 2 -3.01 -8.92 -5.11
N ASN A 3 -3.42 -10.19 -5.27
CA ASN A 3 -2.48 -11.31 -5.34
C ASN A 3 -1.54 -11.22 -6.54
N ALA A 4 -2.06 -10.77 -7.69
CA ALA A 4 -1.27 -10.55 -8.89
C ALA A 4 -0.26 -9.39 -8.69
N CYS A 5 -0.67 -8.29 -8.07
CA CYS A 5 0.24 -7.18 -7.75
C CYS A 5 1.30 -7.63 -6.74
N SER A 6 0.92 -8.36 -5.69
CA SER A 6 1.83 -8.91 -4.69
C SER A 6 2.89 -9.81 -5.30
N ALA A 7 2.52 -10.69 -6.25
CA ALA A 7 3.45 -11.59 -6.91
C ALA A 7 4.56 -10.86 -7.69
N LEU A 8 4.32 -9.62 -8.12
CA LEU A 8 5.31 -8.79 -8.82
C LEU A 8 6.28 -8.07 -7.88
N ILE A 9 5.94 -7.93 -6.59
CA ILE A 9 6.68 -7.09 -5.65
C ILE A 9 7.21 -7.85 -4.42
N GLY A 10 7.03 -9.16 -4.34
CA GLY A 10 7.54 -10.00 -3.26
C GLY A 10 6.45 -10.64 -2.41
N SER A 11 6.51 -10.47 -1.09
CA SER A 11 5.60 -11.08 -0.13
C SER A 11 4.95 -10.09 0.85
N PRO A 12 4.39 -8.95 0.39
CA PRO A 12 3.80 -7.96 1.29
C PRO A 12 2.51 -8.45 1.96
N LEU A 13 1.80 -9.43 1.40
CA LEU A 13 0.50 -9.91 1.91
C LEU A 13 0.59 -11.20 2.72
N MET A 14 1.75 -11.45 3.35
CA MET A 14 2.01 -12.70 4.08
C MET A 14 1.31 -12.75 5.46
N THR A 15 1.08 -11.61 6.10
CA THR A 15 0.32 -11.47 7.35
C THR A 15 -1.04 -10.84 7.09
N ASP A 16 -1.75 -10.49 8.15
CA ASP A 16 -3.05 -9.83 8.07
C ASP A 16 -3.01 -8.56 7.21
N PHE A 17 -3.94 -8.47 6.28
CA PHE A 17 -4.09 -7.33 5.38
C PHE A 17 -5.56 -6.95 5.21
N ALA A 18 -5.81 -5.67 4.93
CA ALA A 18 -7.12 -5.12 4.67
C ALA A 18 -7.16 -4.57 3.24
N VAL A 19 -8.30 -4.72 2.58
CA VAL A 19 -8.52 -4.20 1.22
C VAL A 19 -9.58 -3.11 1.29
N VAL A 20 -9.24 -1.91 0.82
CA VAL A 20 -10.13 -0.75 0.87
C VAL A 20 -10.22 -0.09 -0.50
N SER A 21 -11.42 0.29 -0.93
CA SER A 21 -11.63 1.09 -2.14
C SER A 21 -11.66 2.57 -1.78
N MET A 22 -10.97 3.42 -2.55
CA MET A 22 -11.04 4.89 -2.44
C MET A 22 -12.16 5.51 -3.27
N SER A 23 -13.07 4.70 -3.83
CA SER A 23 -14.23 5.21 -4.54
C SER A 23 -15.35 5.57 -3.56
N ASP A 24 -15.59 6.86 -3.41
CA ASP A 24 -16.66 7.47 -2.60
C ASP A 24 -17.96 7.72 -3.37
N LEU A 25 -18.05 7.28 -4.63
CA LEU A 25 -19.23 7.51 -5.50
C LEU A 25 -20.56 7.09 -4.86
N LEU A 26 -20.57 5.95 -4.15
CA LEU A 26 -21.75 5.37 -3.49
C LEU A 26 -21.49 5.09 -2.00
N VAL A 27 -20.31 5.45 -1.50
CA VAL A 27 -19.89 5.17 -0.13
C VAL A 27 -19.42 6.49 0.48
N PRO A 28 -20.07 6.99 1.53
CA PRO A 28 -19.65 8.21 2.20
C PRO A 28 -18.17 8.16 2.60
N TRP A 29 -17.46 9.28 2.38
CA TRP A 29 -16.02 9.35 2.60
C TRP A 29 -15.62 9.06 4.05
N ASP A 30 -16.42 9.48 5.02
CA ASP A 30 -16.24 9.22 6.44
C ASP A 30 -16.22 7.70 6.77
N ILE A 31 -17.01 6.90 6.05
CA ILE A 31 -16.99 5.43 6.19
C ILE A 31 -15.69 4.85 5.65
N ILE A 32 -15.16 5.38 4.54
CA ILE A 32 -13.87 4.95 3.99
C ILE A 32 -12.74 5.32 4.96
N VAL A 33 -12.73 6.55 5.45
CA VAL A 33 -11.77 7.03 6.47
C VAL A 33 -11.82 6.16 7.72
N LYS A 34 -13.02 5.80 8.21
CA LYS A 34 -13.18 4.90 9.35
C LYS A 34 -12.55 3.52 9.10
N ARG A 35 -12.71 2.95 7.90
CA ARG A 35 -12.12 1.65 7.53
C ARG A 35 -10.60 1.73 7.46
N VAL A 36 -10.05 2.76 6.82
CA VAL A 36 -8.60 2.98 6.75
C VAL A 36 -8.03 3.14 8.15
N LYS A 37 -8.67 3.96 9.00
CA LYS A 37 -8.26 4.17 10.39
C LYS A 37 -8.23 2.86 11.18
N ALA A 38 -9.28 2.05 11.11
CA ALA A 38 -9.34 0.77 11.80
C ALA A 38 -8.23 -0.20 11.33
N ALA A 39 -7.97 -0.26 10.02
CA ALA A 39 -6.88 -1.07 9.47
C ALA A 39 -5.49 -0.54 9.90
N ALA A 40 -5.36 0.79 10.03
CA ALA A 40 -4.14 1.42 10.51
C ALA A 40 -3.87 1.11 11.98
N GLU A 41 -4.90 1.25 12.84
CA GLU A 41 -4.86 0.95 14.28
C GLU A 41 -4.53 -0.53 14.54
N GLY A 42 -5.04 -1.44 13.71
CA GLY A 42 -4.72 -2.87 13.80
C GLY A 42 -3.40 -3.28 13.14
N ASP A 43 -2.60 -2.33 12.65
CA ASP A 43 -1.33 -2.58 11.95
C ASP A 43 -1.42 -3.58 10.76
N TYR A 44 -2.54 -3.53 10.03
CA TYR A 44 -2.74 -4.37 8.84
C TYR A 44 -1.90 -3.87 7.66
N VAL A 45 -1.41 -4.75 6.79
CA VAL A 45 -0.99 -4.29 5.45
C VAL A 45 -2.25 -3.76 4.72
N ILE A 46 -2.17 -2.61 4.07
CA ILE A 46 -3.35 -1.98 3.44
C ILE A 46 -3.21 -2.01 1.93
N VAL A 47 -4.19 -2.61 1.26
CA VAL A 47 -4.30 -2.62 -0.19
C VAL A 47 -5.40 -1.67 -0.62
N ILE A 48 -5.03 -0.64 -1.38
CA ILE A 48 -5.94 0.35 -1.92
C ILE A 48 -6.32 0.00 -3.36
N TYR A 49 -7.63 -0.15 -3.58
CA TYR A 49 -8.27 -0.21 -4.89
C TYR A 49 -8.86 1.13 -5.29
N ASN A 50 -8.98 1.35 -6.60
CA ASN A 50 -9.48 2.60 -7.17
C ASN A 50 -8.79 3.84 -6.57
N PRO A 51 -7.44 3.85 -6.45
CA PRO A 51 -6.72 4.84 -5.64
C PRO A 51 -6.96 6.28 -6.10
N GLN A 52 -7.24 6.47 -7.40
CA GLN A 52 -7.44 7.78 -7.99
C GLN A 52 -8.36 7.73 -9.20
N SER A 53 -8.95 8.86 -9.55
CA SER A 53 -9.53 9.13 -10.87
C SER A 53 -9.45 10.61 -11.20
N LYS A 54 -9.89 11.00 -12.40
CA LYS A 54 -9.95 12.42 -12.81
C LYS A 54 -10.74 13.31 -11.82
N LYS A 55 -11.75 12.76 -11.14
CA LYS A 55 -12.57 13.49 -10.14
C LYS A 55 -12.09 13.29 -8.70
N ARG A 56 -11.27 12.26 -8.43
CA ARG A 56 -10.82 11.84 -7.10
C ARG A 56 -9.35 12.18 -6.94
N VAL A 57 -9.08 13.36 -6.38
CA VAL A 57 -7.73 13.94 -6.29
C VAL A 57 -7.18 14.03 -4.87
N HIS A 58 -8.04 13.99 -3.84
CA HIS A 58 -7.62 14.16 -2.44
C HIS A 58 -7.57 12.85 -1.65
N GLN A 59 -8.36 11.83 -2.02
CA GLN A 59 -8.57 10.61 -1.22
C GLN A 59 -7.26 9.89 -0.87
N LEU A 60 -6.32 9.82 -1.81
CA LEU A 60 -5.01 9.21 -1.59
C LEU A 60 -4.14 10.05 -0.63
N ARG A 61 -4.15 11.37 -0.78
CA ARG A 61 -3.43 12.31 0.11
C ARG A 61 -3.97 12.21 1.53
N ASP A 62 -5.28 12.33 1.70
CA ASP A 62 -5.95 12.21 3.00
C ASP A 62 -5.68 10.86 3.66
N THR A 63 -5.68 9.78 2.87
CA THR A 63 -5.34 8.44 3.34
C THR A 63 -3.88 8.37 3.81
N ARG A 64 -2.93 8.90 3.03
CA ARG A 64 -1.51 8.95 3.41
C ARG A 64 -1.32 9.77 4.70
N ASP A 65 -1.97 10.93 4.81
CA ASP A 65 -1.88 11.82 5.97
C ASP A 65 -2.45 11.15 7.23
N LEU A 66 -3.52 10.38 7.07
CA LEU A 66 -4.07 9.56 8.14
C LEU A 66 -3.10 8.46 8.57
N LEU A 67 -2.50 7.74 7.62
CA LEU A 67 -1.61 6.61 7.90
C LEU A 67 -0.32 7.02 8.59
N LEU A 68 0.20 8.21 8.32
CA LEU A 68 1.40 8.75 9.00
C LEU A 68 1.20 8.99 10.50
N LYS A 69 -0.04 9.00 10.98
CA LYS A 69 -0.32 9.05 12.42
C LYS A 69 -0.07 7.71 13.11
N TYR A 70 0.03 6.61 12.35
CA TYR A 70 0.14 5.25 12.87
C TYR A 70 1.42 4.53 12.40
N ARG A 71 2.12 5.05 11.38
CA ARG A 71 3.25 4.36 10.72
C ARG A 71 4.39 5.33 10.44
N SER A 72 5.60 4.78 10.26
CA SER A 72 6.76 5.57 9.85
C SER A 72 6.54 6.14 8.45
N LYS A 73 7.16 7.30 8.20
CA LYS A 73 7.24 7.90 6.86
C LYS A 73 7.96 6.98 5.86
N ASP A 74 8.91 6.18 6.35
CA ASP A 74 9.68 5.21 5.55
C ASP A 74 8.95 3.88 5.32
N THR A 75 7.68 3.76 5.76
CA THR A 75 6.90 2.54 5.54
C THR A 75 6.78 2.24 4.06
N PRO A 76 7.21 1.06 3.57
CA PRO A 76 7.24 0.78 2.14
C PRO A 76 5.84 0.81 1.50
N VAL A 77 5.79 1.38 0.30
CA VAL A 77 4.60 1.48 -0.54
C VAL A 77 4.93 0.97 -1.93
N ALA A 78 4.06 0.12 -2.48
CA ALA A 78 4.13 -0.32 -3.85
C ALA A 78 2.93 0.20 -4.64
N ILE A 79 3.18 0.79 -5.81
CA ILE A 79 2.16 1.17 -6.78
C ILE A 79 2.31 0.25 -7.98
N VAL A 80 1.28 -0.55 -8.24
CA VAL A 80 1.27 -1.49 -9.36
C VAL A 80 0.14 -1.12 -10.32
N LYS A 81 0.49 -0.84 -11.57
CA LYS A 81 -0.43 -0.50 -12.65
C LYS A 81 -0.52 -1.65 -13.62
N ALA A 82 -1.75 -2.01 -14.01
CA ALA A 82 -2.02 -2.97 -15.08
C ALA A 82 -1.22 -4.29 -14.95
N ALA A 83 -1.15 -4.86 -13.74
CA ALA A 83 -0.44 -6.11 -13.46
C ALA A 83 -0.78 -7.22 -14.49
N TYR A 84 0.25 -7.85 -15.03
CA TYR A 84 0.23 -8.87 -16.08
C TYR A 84 -0.50 -8.46 -17.37
N ARG A 85 -0.37 -7.19 -17.76
CA ARG A 85 -0.87 -6.63 -19.04
C ARG A 85 0.21 -5.76 -19.68
N ASP A 86 0.04 -5.40 -20.95
CA ASP A 86 1.06 -4.68 -21.75
C ASP A 86 1.55 -3.36 -21.13
N LYS A 87 0.71 -2.67 -20.34
CA LYS A 87 1.05 -1.41 -19.67
C LYS A 87 1.47 -1.60 -18.21
N GLN A 88 1.99 -2.78 -17.87
CA GLN A 88 2.44 -3.09 -16.51
C GLN A 88 3.54 -2.12 -16.08
N GLU A 89 3.35 -1.53 -14.89
CA GLU A 89 4.34 -0.68 -14.26
C GLU A 89 4.34 -0.94 -12.76
N VAL A 90 5.52 -1.03 -12.17
CA VAL A 90 5.72 -1.21 -10.73
C VAL A 90 6.61 -0.09 -10.23
N VAL A 91 6.15 0.58 -9.18
CA VAL A 91 6.93 1.57 -8.43
C VAL A 91 6.99 1.10 -6.98
N LEU A 92 8.21 1.01 -6.45
CA LEU A 92 8.45 0.88 -5.02
C LEU A 92 8.92 2.24 -4.49
N THR A 93 8.29 2.68 -3.40
CA THR A 93 8.51 3.96 -2.73
C THR A 93 8.16 3.78 -1.24
N ASP A 94 7.91 4.87 -0.53
CA ASP A 94 7.50 4.90 0.86
C ASP A 94 6.30 5.84 1.08
N LEU A 95 5.84 5.93 2.33
CA LEU A 95 4.66 6.70 2.72
C LEU A 95 4.89 8.22 2.64
N GLU A 96 6.14 8.67 2.70
CA GLU A 96 6.53 10.08 2.52
C GLU A 96 6.41 10.49 1.06
N HIS A 97 6.99 9.70 0.15
CA HIS A 97 7.20 10.04 -1.25
C HIS A 97 6.12 9.47 -2.19
N MET A 98 5.17 8.65 -1.71
CA MET A 98 4.16 8.02 -2.59
C MET A 98 3.32 9.00 -3.42
N LEU A 99 3.13 10.24 -2.95
CA LEU A 99 2.37 11.26 -3.67
C LEU A 99 3.13 11.86 -4.85
N GLU A 100 4.44 11.70 -4.93
CA GLU A 100 5.25 12.13 -6.08
C GLU A 100 4.91 11.33 -7.35
N TYR A 101 4.38 10.12 -7.17
CA TYR A 101 3.99 9.19 -8.23
C TYR A 101 2.50 9.24 -8.56
N GLN A 102 1.81 10.31 -8.15
CA GLN A 102 0.37 10.47 -8.33
C GLN A 102 -0.06 10.51 -9.81
N ASP A 103 0.84 10.95 -10.70
CA ASP A 103 0.67 10.93 -12.15
C ASP A 103 0.66 9.52 -12.76
N LYS A 104 1.32 8.56 -12.11
CA LYS A 104 1.37 7.16 -12.55
C LYS A 104 0.11 6.38 -12.19
N LEU A 105 -0.65 6.88 -11.22
CA LEU A 105 -1.88 6.25 -10.74
C LEU A 105 -3.05 6.44 -11.72
N GLY A 106 -3.85 5.40 -11.85
CA GLY A 106 -5.07 5.41 -12.66
C GLY A 106 -6.07 4.36 -12.23
N MET A 107 -7.11 4.15 -13.05
CA MET A 107 -8.18 3.19 -12.77
C MET A 107 -7.68 1.73 -12.71
N LEU A 108 -6.55 1.42 -13.36
CA LEU A 108 -5.93 0.09 -13.37
C LEU A 108 -4.79 -0.05 -12.35
N SER A 109 -4.68 0.89 -11.41
CA SER A 109 -3.64 0.87 -10.38
C SER A 109 -4.15 0.28 -9.08
N THR A 110 -3.28 -0.42 -8.37
CA THR A 110 -3.45 -0.89 -7.00
C THR A 110 -2.27 -0.37 -6.19
N VAL A 111 -2.52 0.13 -4.98
CA VAL A 111 -1.46 0.56 -4.06
C VAL A 111 -1.41 -0.40 -2.88
N ILE A 112 -0.23 -0.87 -2.51
CA ILE A 112 -0.01 -1.76 -1.37
C ILE A 112 0.89 -1.01 -0.39
N ILE A 113 0.37 -0.73 0.81
CA ILE A 113 1.06 0.01 1.87
C ILE A 113 1.40 -0.99 2.96
N GLY A 114 2.70 -1.13 3.23
CA GLY A 114 3.23 -2.01 4.27
C GLY A 114 2.75 -1.61 5.67
N ASN A 115 2.91 -2.51 6.63
CA ASN A 115 2.67 -2.24 8.04
C ASN A 115 3.99 -1.95 8.77
N SER A 116 3.96 -1.86 10.11
CA SER A 116 5.15 -1.57 10.93
C SER A 116 6.33 -2.53 10.71
N SER A 117 6.06 -3.76 10.27
CA SER A 117 7.05 -4.82 10.09
C SER A 117 7.54 -4.96 8.65
N THR A 118 6.88 -4.32 7.69
CA THR A 118 7.25 -4.41 6.27
C THR A 118 8.56 -3.68 5.98
N PHE A 119 9.40 -4.27 5.14
CA PHE A 119 10.65 -3.68 4.65
C PHE A 119 10.90 -4.09 3.19
N VAL A 120 11.86 -3.41 2.54
CA VAL A 120 12.34 -3.79 1.21
C VAL A 120 13.68 -4.50 1.34
N TYR A 121 13.87 -5.59 0.60
CA TYR A 121 15.12 -6.34 0.51
C TYR A 121 15.32 -6.81 -0.94
N ASN A 122 16.47 -6.52 -1.53
CA ASN A 122 16.78 -6.82 -2.93
C ASN A 122 15.67 -6.38 -3.91
N GLY A 123 15.12 -5.18 -3.71
CA GLY A 123 14.03 -4.65 -4.55
C GLY A 123 12.69 -5.37 -4.38
N LEU A 124 12.52 -6.22 -3.36
CA LEU A 124 11.27 -6.90 -3.04
C LEU A 124 10.72 -6.40 -1.71
N MET A 125 9.43 -6.11 -1.69
CA MET A 125 8.66 -5.76 -0.51
C MET A 125 8.32 -7.02 0.28
N ILE A 126 8.79 -7.09 1.51
CA ILE A 126 8.65 -8.24 2.40
C ILE A 126 7.89 -7.81 3.64
N ASN A 127 6.76 -8.47 3.90
CA ASN A 127 6.18 -8.49 5.23
C ASN A 127 6.51 -9.84 5.90
N PRO A 128 7.39 -9.85 6.92
CA PRO A 128 7.86 -11.10 7.50
C PRO A 128 6.82 -11.68 8.46
N ARG A 129 6.49 -12.97 8.31
CA ARG A 129 5.67 -13.68 9.28
C ARG A 129 6.47 -14.02 10.54
N GLY A 130 6.47 -13.18 11.58
CA GLY A 130 6.97 -13.51 12.93
C GLY A 130 8.41 -14.05 13.03
N TYR A 131 9.14 -14.16 11.92
CA TYR A 131 10.41 -14.87 11.84
C TYR A 131 11.59 -14.00 12.25
N LYS A 132 11.40 -12.71 12.54
CA LYS A 132 12.47 -11.90 13.14
C LYS A 132 12.95 -12.46 14.49
N SER A 133 12.08 -13.16 15.24
CA SER A 133 12.48 -13.89 16.44
C SER A 133 13.11 -15.26 16.15
N LYS A 134 12.96 -15.79 14.93
CA LYS A 134 13.43 -17.12 14.53
C LYS A 134 14.70 -17.09 13.65
N TYR A 135 14.88 -16.06 12.84
CA TYR A 135 15.98 -15.86 11.89
C TYR A 135 16.44 -14.40 11.93
N GLN A 136 17.74 -14.18 12.10
CA GLN A 136 18.35 -12.84 11.98
C GLN A 136 18.36 -12.41 10.51
N ILE A 137 17.28 -11.75 10.07
CA ILE A 137 17.28 -11.05 8.79
C ILE A 137 17.88 -9.67 9.06
N VAL A 138 19.15 -9.48 8.67
CA VAL A 138 19.86 -8.21 8.83
C VAL A 138 19.28 -7.23 7.81
N LYS A 139 18.81 -6.06 8.28
CA LYS A 139 18.49 -4.93 7.38
C LYS A 139 19.82 -4.33 6.94
N GLU A 140 20.03 -4.18 5.63
CA GLU A 140 21.15 -3.37 5.13
C GLU A 140 20.87 -1.89 5.40
N ALA A 141 21.96 -1.15 5.64
CA ALA A 141 22.01 0.25 6.03
C ALA A 141 21.72 1.21 4.87
#